data_AF-A0A225DNM8-F1
#
_entry.id   AF-A0A225DNM8-F1
#
_cell.length_a   1.000
_cell.length_b   1.000
_cell.length_c   1.000
_cell.angle_alpha   90.00
_cell.angle_beta   90.00
_cell.angle_gamma   90.00
#
_symmetry.space_group_name_H-M   'P 1'
#
loop_
_entity.id
_entity.type
_entity.pdbx_description
1 polymer ?
#
loop_
_entity_poly.entity_id
_entity_poly.type
_entity_poly.pdbx_seq_one_letter_code
_entity_poly.pdbx_strand_id
1 'polypeptide(L)'
;MVQSVRRFLVFQVFLLWQGGFLFYSAVVVPVGTDIHGAREQGLVTQEVTNWLNLAGAAWAAAFLWDVVATPDPNRLRRRVRWAGWLVCVALLAVLVGLHVELDKLVDSGGRRWFLIVHGAYLWISTAQWVLGLVLAWTTLRAWSTESVPRAADRSSG
;
A
#
# COMPACT_ATOMS: atom_id res chain seq x y z
N MET A 1 15.09 12.49 17.57
CA MET A 1 14.50 11.21 18.03
C MET A 1 13.11 10.98 17.43
N VAL A 2 12.14 11.88 17.62
CA VAL A 2 10.76 11.76 17.09
C VAL A 2 10.70 11.55 15.57
N GLN A 3 11.53 12.26 14.80
CA GLN A 3 11.59 12.09 13.34
C GLN A 3 12.02 10.67 12.92
N SER A 4 13.09 10.14 13.51
CA SER A 4 13.60 8.79 13.18
C SER A 4 12.58 7.70 13.53
N VAL A 5 11.89 7.82 14.66
CA VAL A 5 10.82 6.89 15.06
C VAL A 5 9.68 6.91 14.05
N ARG A 6 9.19 8.10 13.68
CA ARG A 6 8.14 8.24 12.65
C ARG A 6 8.56 7.60 11.33
N ARG A 7 9.75 7.93 10.83
CA ARG A 7 10.29 7.36 9.57
C ARG A 7 10.37 5.84 9.61
N PHE A 8 10.85 5.29 10.73
CA PHE A 8 10.90 3.85 10.97
C PHE A 8 9.51 3.22 10.94
N LEU A 9 8.54 3.77 11.69
CA LEU A 9 7.17 3.23 11.74
C LEU A 9 6.49 3.28 10.36
N VAL A 10 6.63 4.38 9.62
CA VAL A 10 6.08 4.51 8.26
C VAL A 10 6.63 3.41 7.34
N PHE A 11 7.94 3.14 7.41
CA PHE A 11 8.54 2.06 6.62
C PHE A 11 8.13 0.67 7.10
N GLN A 12 8.01 0.43 8.40
CA GLN A 12 7.59 -0.88 8.92
C GLN A 12 6.18 -1.23 8.43
N VAL A 13 5.23 -0.29 8.54
CA VAL A 13 3.85 -0.53 8.08
C VAL A 13 3.79 -0.64 6.56
N PHE A 14 4.61 0.15 5.83
CA PHE A 14 4.75 0.00 4.38
C PHE A 14 5.26 -1.39 3.99
N LEU A 15 6.32 -1.89 4.62
CA LEU A 15 6.91 -3.19 4.31
C LEU A 15 5.95 -4.33 4.67
N LEU A 16 5.21 -4.22 5.77
CA LEU A 16 4.17 -5.18 6.14
C LEU A 16 3.10 -5.28 5.05
N TRP A 17 2.56 -4.14 4.60
CA TRP A 17 1.53 -4.11 3.57
C TRP A 17 2.07 -4.49 2.17
N GLN A 18 3.10 -3.79 1.68
CA GLN A 18 3.67 -3.95 0.35
C GLN A 18 4.34 -5.33 0.18
N GLY A 19 5.11 -5.76 1.18
CA GLY A 19 5.80 -7.04 1.22
C GLY A 19 4.85 -8.18 1.49
N GLY A 20 3.88 -8.01 2.39
CA GLY A 20 2.83 -8.99 2.65
C GLY A 20 2.00 -9.28 1.40
N PHE A 21 1.58 -8.25 0.67
CA PHE A 21 0.88 -8.42 -0.60
C PHE A 21 1.71 -9.18 -1.64
N LEU A 22 2.98 -8.77 -1.84
CA LEU A 22 3.85 -9.41 -2.82
C LEU A 22 4.12 -10.88 -2.47
N PHE A 23 4.50 -11.15 -1.23
CA PHE A 23 4.78 -12.52 -0.78
C PHE A 23 3.53 -13.40 -0.87
N TYR A 24 2.38 -12.89 -0.43
CA TYR A 24 1.15 -13.65 -0.47
C TYR A 24 0.74 -14.00 -1.91
N SER A 25 0.70 -13.00 -2.79
CA SER A 25 0.27 -13.19 -4.18
C SER A 25 1.26 -14.03 -5.01
N ALA A 26 2.57 -13.84 -4.83
CA ALA A 26 3.57 -14.52 -5.65
C ALA A 26 3.96 -15.90 -5.14
N VAL A 27 3.81 -16.17 -3.84
CA VAL A 27 4.28 -17.42 -3.21
C VAL A 27 3.14 -18.19 -2.57
N VAL A 28 2.39 -17.56 -1.66
CA VAL A 28 1.38 -18.27 -0.85
C VAL A 28 0.20 -18.73 -1.71
N VAL A 29 -0.32 -17.89 -2.61
CA VAL A 29 -1.46 -18.25 -3.47
C VAL A 29 -1.13 -19.41 -4.40
N PRO A 30 -0.02 -19.41 -5.17
CA PRO A 30 0.33 -20.55 -6.01
C PRO A 30 0.54 -21.83 -5.20
N VAL A 31 1.38 -21.78 -4.15
CA VAL A 31 1.69 -22.96 -3.33
C VAL A 31 0.42 -23.52 -2.66
N GLY A 32 -0.42 -22.64 -2.10
CA GLY A 32 -1.67 -23.04 -1.48
C GLY A 32 -2.68 -23.61 -2.47
N THR A 33 -2.72 -23.08 -3.71
CA THR A 33 -3.56 -23.63 -4.78
C THR A 33 -3.11 -25.03 -5.18
N ASP A 34 -1.80 -25.27 -5.26
CA ASP A 34 -1.23 -26.58 -5.60
C ASP A 34 -1.51 -27.63 -4.51
N ILE A 35 -1.52 -27.23 -3.23
CA ILE A 35 -1.72 -28.13 -2.08
C ILE A 35 -3.21 -28.39 -1.82
N HIS A 36 -4.03 -27.33 -1.79
CA HIS A 36 -5.42 -27.39 -1.30
C HIS A 36 -6.46 -27.34 -2.42
N GLY A 37 -6.07 -26.96 -3.63
CA GLY A 37 -7.00 -26.65 -4.72
C GLY A 37 -7.45 -25.18 -4.71
N ALA A 38 -7.95 -24.73 -5.86
CA ALA A 38 -8.27 -23.32 -6.08
C ALA A 38 -9.43 -22.80 -5.22
N ARG A 39 -10.39 -23.65 -4.83
CA ARG A 39 -11.56 -23.24 -4.07
C ARG A 39 -11.18 -22.94 -2.61
N GLU A 40 -10.51 -23.88 -1.96
CA GLU A 40 -10.06 -23.79 -0.57
C GLU A 40 -9.06 -22.65 -0.41
N GLN A 41 -8.10 -22.53 -1.33
CA GLN A 41 -7.16 -21.40 -1.34
C GLN A 41 -7.86 -20.06 -1.59
N GLY A 42 -8.96 -20.06 -2.35
CA GLY A 42 -9.81 -18.88 -2.52
C GLY A 42 -10.40 -18.38 -1.21
N LEU A 43 -10.89 -19.29 -0.35
CA LEU A 43 -11.42 -18.94 0.98
C LEU A 43 -10.32 -18.39 1.91
N VAL A 44 -9.13 -18.97 1.90
CA VAL A 44 -7.98 -18.43 2.64
C VAL A 44 -7.61 -17.03 2.12
N THR A 45 -7.64 -16.84 0.80
CA THR A 45 -7.36 -15.55 0.17
C THR A 45 -8.40 -14.50 0.51
N GLN A 46 -9.66 -14.89 0.68
CA GLN A 46 -10.71 -14.00 1.16
C GLN A 46 -10.35 -13.43 2.54
N GLU A 47 -10.02 -14.30 3.49
CA GLU A 47 -9.64 -13.88 4.85
C GLU A 47 -8.35 -13.06 4.90
N VAL A 48 -7.31 -13.48 4.16
CA VAL A 48 -6.05 -12.74 4.12
C VAL A 48 -6.21 -11.36 3.50
N THR A 49 -7.12 -11.21 2.54
CA THR A 49 -7.41 -9.92 1.89
C THR A 49 -7.95 -8.90 2.89
N ASN A 50 -8.76 -9.31 3.88
CA ASN A 50 -9.20 -8.42 4.95
C ASN A 50 -8.01 -7.85 5.74
N TRP A 51 -7.04 -8.70 6.08
CA TRP A 51 -5.82 -8.27 6.77
C TRP A 51 -4.91 -7.41 5.90
N LEU A 52 -4.79 -7.71 4.60
CA LEU A 52 -4.03 -6.88 3.66
C LEU A 52 -4.67 -5.49 3.49
N ASN A 53 -6.00 -5.40 3.40
CA ASN A 53 -6.72 -4.12 3.34
C ASN A 53 -6.54 -3.32 4.63
N LEU A 54 -6.60 -3.98 5.79
CA LEU A 54 -6.32 -3.34 7.08
C LEU A 54 -4.88 -2.83 7.18
N ALA A 55 -3.90 -3.62 6.75
CA ALA A 55 -2.51 -3.19 6.68
C ALA A 55 -2.32 -2.01 5.70
N GLY A 56 -3.05 -2.01 4.58
CA GLY A 56 -3.08 -0.90 3.62
C GLY A 56 -3.67 0.38 4.21
N ALA A 57 -4.75 0.26 4.99
CA ALA A 57 -5.33 1.39 5.72
C ALA A 57 -4.37 1.94 6.78
N ALA A 58 -3.71 1.07 7.54
CA ALA A 58 -2.70 1.45 8.52
C ALA A 58 -1.52 2.17 7.85
N TRP A 59 -1.06 1.67 6.69
CA TRP A 59 -0.03 2.32 5.90
C TRP A 59 -0.48 3.70 5.40
N ALA A 60 -1.70 3.82 4.86
CA ALA A 60 -2.23 5.08 4.37
C ALA A 60 -2.32 6.14 5.50
N ALA A 61 -2.70 5.74 6.71
CA ALA A 61 -2.73 6.61 7.89
C ALA A 61 -1.30 7.04 8.32
N ALA A 62 -0.37 6.10 8.40
CA ALA A 62 1.03 6.41 8.72
C ALA A 62 1.66 7.32 7.66
N PHE A 63 1.36 7.10 6.39
CA PHE A 63 1.84 7.92 5.28
C PHE A 63 1.26 9.34 5.34
N LEU A 64 -0.03 9.49 5.64
CA LEU A 64 -0.64 10.81 5.85
C LEU A 64 0.08 11.57 6.96
N TRP A 65 0.35 10.91 8.08
CA TRP A 65 1.13 11.50 9.17
C TRP A 65 2.51 11.97 8.69
N ASP A 66 3.20 11.17 7.87
CA ASP A 66 4.49 11.58 7.30
C ASP A 66 4.37 12.80 6.37
N VAL A 67 3.39 12.81 5.48
CA VAL A 67 3.16 13.91 4.52
C VAL A 67 2.83 15.22 5.23
N VAL A 68 2.06 15.17 6.33
CA VAL A 68 1.72 16.35 7.14
C VAL A 68 2.93 16.83 7.94
N ALA A 69 3.70 15.91 8.53
CA ALA A 69 4.80 16.26 9.43
C ALA A 69 6.16 16.52 8.74
N THR A 70 6.29 16.27 7.43
CA THR A 70 7.52 16.57 6.65
C THR A 70 7.34 17.83 5.81
N PRO A 71 8.03 18.94 6.15
CA PRO A 71 8.16 20.09 5.28
C PRO A 71 8.95 19.71 4.03
N ASP A 72 8.34 19.89 2.86
CA ASP A 72 9.00 19.60 1.58
C ASP A 72 9.13 20.89 0.75
N PRO A 73 10.36 21.42 0.53
CA PRO A 73 10.55 22.62 -0.27
C PRO A 73 10.22 22.39 -1.75
N ASN A 74 10.23 21.14 -2.23
CA ASN A 74 9.84 20.81 -3.59
C ASN A 74 8.32 20.68 -3.70
N ARG A 75 7.66 21.72 -4.23
CA ARG A 75 6.21 21.77 -4.41
C ARG A 75 5.65 20.64 -5.26
N LEU A 76 6.38 20.21 -6.30
CA LEU A 76 5.94 19.11 -7.17
C LEU A 76 5.93 17.79 -6.39
N ARG A 77 7.01 17.48 -5.67
CA ARG A 77 7.10 16.27 -4.85
C ARG A 77 6.03 16.25 -3.77
N ARG A 78 5.79 17.38 -3.10
CA ARG A 78 4.69 17.53 -2.14
C ARG A 78 3.32 17.24 -2.78
N ARG A 79 3.04 17.80 -3.97
CA ARG A 79 1.78 17.54 -4.70
C ARG A 79 1.64 16.08 -5.09
N VAL A 80 2.70 15.44 -5.59
CA VAL A 80 2.71 14.01 -5.94
C VAL A 80 2.39 13.16 -4.72
N ARG A 81 2.97 13.47 -3.55
CA ARG A 81 2.71 12.74 -2.31
C ARG A 81 1.26 12.87 -1.84
N TRP A 82 0.70 14.09 -1.86
CA TRP A 82 -0.71 14.31 -1.52
C TRP A 82 -1.68 13.65 -2.51
N ALA A 83 -1.46 13.86 -3.81
CA ALA A 83 -2.31 13.30 -4.86
C ALA A 83 -2.23 11.77 -4.86
N GLY A 84 -1.03 11.20 -4.75
CA GLY A 84 -0.86 9.76 -4.68
C GLY A 84 -1.46 9.16 -3.41
N TRP A 85 -1.39 9.86 -2.27
CA TRP A 85 -2.10 9.43 -1.06
C TRP A 85 -3.62 9.39 -1.27
N LEU A 86 -4.21 10.46 -1.83
CA LEU A 86 -5.65 10.50 -2.15
C LEU A 86 -6.05 9.37 -3.10
N VAL A 87 -5.26 9.12 -4.14
CA VAL A 87 -5.49 8.03 -5.07
C VAL A 87 -5.38 6.68 -4.34
N CYS A 88 -4.37 6.45 -3.50
CA CYS A 88 -4.25 5.22 -2.72
C CYS A 88 -5.46 4.96 -1.82
N VAL A 89 -6.00 5.98 -1.15
CA VAL A 89 -7.22 5.88 -0.32
C VAL A 89 -8.44 5.56 -1.18
N ALA A 90 -8.59 6.23 -2.32
CA ALA A 90 -9.68 5.96 -3.25
C ALA A 90 -9.63 4.52 -3.80
N LEU A 91 -8.44 4.06 -4.22
CA LEU A 91 -8.25 2.68 -4.68
C LEU A 91 -8.52 1.67 -3.57
N LEU A 92 -8.11 1.95 -2.33
CA LEU A 92 -8.40 1.09 -1.18
C LEU A 92 -9.91 0.95 -0.94
N ALA A 93 -10.65 2.06 -0.98
CA ALA A 93 -12.11 2.04 -0.83
C ALA A 93 -12.79 1.23 -1.95
N VAL A 94 -12.32 1.38 -3.20
CA VAL A 94 -12.79 0.58 -4.33
C VAL A 94 -12.48 -0.90 -4.12
N LEU A 95 -11.28 -1.27 -3.66
CA LEU A 95 -10.91 -2.66 -3.39
C LEU A 95 -11.77 -3.30 -2.31
N VAL A 96 -12.06 -2.58 -1.22
CA VAL A 96 -12.98 -3.06 -0.17
C VAL A 96 -14.38 -3.31 -0.76
N GLY A 97 -14.88 -2.39 -1.60
CA GLY A 97 -16.17 -2.58 -2.28
C GLY A 97 -16.18 -3.78 -3.23
N LEU A 98 -15.12 -3.94 -4.04
CA LEU A 98 -14.97 -5.08 -4.94
C LEU A 98 -14.82 -6.40 -4.18
N HIS A 99 -14.19 -6.39 -3.01
CA HIS A 99 -14.06 -7.57 -2.17
C HIS A 99 -15.43 -8.07 -1.68
N VAL A 100 -16.27 -7.18 -1.17
CA VAL A 100 -17.66 -7.50 -0.78
C VAL A 100 -18.47 -8.05 -1.96
N GLU A 101 -18.25 -7.53 -3.17
CA GLU A 101 -18.95 -8.02 -4.36
C GLU A 101 -18.44 -9.40 -4.81
N LEU A 102 -17.14 -9.67 -4.69
CA LEU A 102 -16.57 -10.99 -4.95
C LEU A 102 -17.18 -12.04 -4.02
N ASP A 103 -17.36 -11.72 -2.73
CA ASP A 103 -17.94 -12.63 -1.75
C ASP A 103 -19.37 -13.04 -2.15
N LYS A 104 -20.21 -12.06 -2.54
CA LYS A 104 -21.57 -12.35 -3.05
C LYS A 104 -21.55 -13.20 -4.32
N LEU A 105 -20.56 -12.97 -5.19
CA LEU A 105 -20.43 -13.72 -6.45
C LEU A 105 -19.98 -15.16 -6.24
N VAL A 106 -19.20 -15.42 -5.18
CA VAL A 106 -18.86 -16.79 -4.75
C VAL A 106 -20.12 -17.54 -4.33
N ASP A 107 -21.00 -16.90 -3.54
CA ASP A 107 -22.24 -17.52 -3.06
C ASP A 107 -23.29 -17.71 -4.15
N SER A 108 -23.38 -16.78 -5.12
CA SER A 108 -24.37 -16.83 -6.20
C SER A 108 -23.99 -17.73 -7.38
N GLY A 109 -22.74 -18.21 -7.47
CA GLY A 109 -22.29 -19.13 -8.51
C GLY A 109 -22.05 -18.49 -9.90
N GLY A 110 -22.04 -17.17 -10.00
CA GLY A 110 -21.90 -16.41 -11.25
C GLY A 110 -20.48 -16.39 -11.82
N ARG A 111 -19.98 -17.52 -12.34
CA ARG A 111 -18.56 -17.68 -12.77
C ARG A 111 -18.04 -16.59 -13.71
N ARG A 112 -18.82 -16.17 -14.71
CA ARG A 112 -18.38 -15.15 -15.69
C ARG A 112 -18.16 -13.78 -15.03
N TRP A 113 -19.11 -13.36 -14.21
CA TRP A 113 -19.01 -12.08 -13.50
C TRP A 113 -17.93 -12.10 -12.43
N PHE A 114 -17.79 -13.22 -11.72
CA PHE A 114 -16.69 -13.43 -10.78
C PHE A 114 -15.33 -13.19 -11.44
N LEU A 115 -15.06 -13.78 -12.61
CA LEU A 115 -13.77 -13.60 -13.29
C LEU A 115 -13.49 -12.15 -13.71
N ILE A 116 -14.52 -11.41 -14.14
CA ILE A 116 -14.38 -10.01 -14.53
C ILE A 116 -14.07 -9.14 -13.31
N VAL A 117 -14.85 -9.28 -12.23
CA VAL A 117 -14.67 -8.52 -10.99
C VAL A 117 -13.32 -8.88 -10.35
N HIS A 118 -12.94 -10.16 -10.36
CA HIS A 118 -11.67 -10.63 -9.84
C HIS A 118 -10.48 -10.08 -10.65
N GLY A 119 -10.58 -10.08 -11.97
CA GLY A 119 -9.57 -9.47 -12.84
C GLY A 119 -9.40 -7.98 -12.57
N ALA A 120 -10.50 -7.24 -12.43
CA ALA A 120 -10.47 -5.82 -12.06
C ALA A 120 -9.81 -5.60 -10.70
N TYR A 121 -10.17 -6.43 -9.70
CA TYR A 121 -9.58 -6.41 -8.37
C TYR A 121 -8.04 -6.57 -8.41
N LEU A 122 -7.54 -7.54 -9.18
CA LEU A 122 -6.10 -7.79 -9.33
C LEU A 122 -5.37 -6.61 -9.98
N TRP A 123 -5.92 -6.05 -11.05
CA TRP A 123 -5.33 -4.88 -11.72
C TRP A 123 -5.30 -3.65 -10.83
N ILE A 124 -6.39 -3.38 -10.11
CA ILE A 124 -6.46 -2.24 -9.18
C ILE A 124 -5.47 -2.44 -8.02
N SER A 125 -5.39 -3.64 -7.46
CA SER A 125 -4.42 -3.97 -6.40
C SER A 125 -2.98 -3.77 -6.88
N THR A 126 -2.68 -4.21 -8.11
CA THR A 126 -1.36 -4.03 -8.72
C THR A 126 -1.03 -2.55 -8.95
N ALA A 127 -1.98 -1.76 -9.46
CA ALA A 127 -1.81 -0.33 -9.66
C ALA A 127 -1.57 0.40 -8.33
N GLN A 128 -2.33 0.04 -7.28
CA GLN A 128 -2.15 0.57 -5.93
C GLN A 128 -0.77 0.20 -5.36
N TRP A 129 -0.32 -1.03 -5.57
CA TRP A 129 1.00 -1.50 -5.16
C TRP A 129 2.14 -0.72 -5.85
N VAL A 130 2.05 -0.50 -7.17
CA VAL A 130 3.04 0.32 -7.91
C VAL A 130 3.03 1.76 -7.43
N LEU A 131 1.85 2.33 -7.17
CA LEU A 131 1.74 3.67 -6.60
C LEU A 131 2.40 3.76 -5.21
N GLY A 132 2.28 2.72 -4.40
CA GLY A 132 3.00 2.56 -3.14
C GLY A 132 4.52 2.69 -3.29
N LEU A 133 5.11 2.07 -4.32
CA LEU A 133 6.55 2.21 -4.62
C LEU A 133 6.94 3.66 -4.98
N VAL A 134 6.13 4.31 -5.82
CA VAL A 134 6.37 5.72 -6.21
C VAL A 134 6.32 6.63 -4.97
N LEU A 135 5.35 6.40 -4.08
CA LEU A 135 5.21 7.15 -2.84
C LEU A 135 6.34 6.88 -1.85
N ALA A 136 6.81 5.63 -1.75
CA ALA A 136 8.00 5.30 -0.95
C ALA A 136 9.25 6.01 -1.49
N TRP A 137 9.48 5.97 -2.79
CA TRP A 137 10.61 6.64 -3.43
C TRP A 137 10.60 8.17 -3.21
N THR A 138 9.46 8.80 -3.44
CA THR A 138 9.32 10.25 -3.22
C THR A 138 9.48 10.64 -1.74
N THR A 139 9.06 9.77 -0.83
CA THR A 139 9.23 9.96 0.62
C THR A 139 10.69 9.86 1.04
N LEU A 140 11.43 8.88 0.54
CA LEU A 140 12.89 8.78 0.75
C LEU A 140 13.62 10.04 0.25
N ARG A 141 13.24 10.55 -0.92
CA ARG A 141 13.80 11.79 -1.49
C ARG A 141 13.44 13.04 -0.68
N ALA A 142 12.29 13.07 0.00
CA ALA A 142 11.92 14.16 0.89
C ALA A 142 12.74 14.13 2.18
N TRP A 143 12.94 12.94 2.75
CA TRP A 143 13.75 12.77 3.95
C TRP A 143 15.24 13.05 3.73
N SER A 144 15.77 12.76 2.53
CA SER A 144 17.17 13.08 2.21
C SER A 144 17.42 14.59 2.18
N THR A 145 16.44 15.41 1.76
CA THR A 145 16.58 16.87 1.75
C THR A 145 16.54 17.48 3.15
N GLU A 146 15.85 16.85 4.11
CA GLU A 146 15.88 17.26 5.53
C GLU A 146 17.21 16.91 6.22
N SER A 147 17.95 15.93 5.69
CA SER A 147 19.10 15.34 6.38
C SER A 147 20.44 16.03 6.04
N VAL A 148 20.44 17.04 5.16
CA VAL A 148 21.63 17.85 4.86
C VAL A 148 21.87 18.83 6.03
N PRO A 149 22.94 18.67 6.83
CA PRO A 149 23.26 19.63 7.87
C PRO A 149 23.57 20.98 7.24
N ARG A 150 23.12 22.09 7.86
CA ARG A 150 23.62 23.44 7.58
C ARG A 150 25.11 23.53 7.96
N ALA A 151 25.98 22.94 7.16
CA ALA A 151 27.42 23.05 7.29
C ALA A 151 27.87 24.37 6.64
N ALA A 152 27.52 25.52 7.24
CA ALA A 152 28.02 26.83 6.80
C ALA A 152 27.85 27.98 7.81
N ASP A 153 27.43 27.73 9.06
CA ASP A 153 27.16 28.82 10.02
C ASP A 153 28.12 28.80 11.24
N ARG A 154 29.33 28.26 11.07
CA ARG A 154 30.35 28.16 12.14
C ARG A 154 31.78 28.56 11.72
N SER A 155 31.93 29.41 10.70
CA SER A 155 33.26 29.97 10.34
C SER A 155 33.35 31.49 10.51
N SER A 156 32.42 32.11 11.24
CA SER A 156 32.54 33.48 11.74
C SER A 156 32.69 33.46 13.26
N GLY A 157 33.94 33.33 13.70
CA GLY A 157 34.36 33.39 15.10
C GLY A 157 35.87 33.38 15.16
#